data_AF-A0ABD3FFA0-F1
#
_entry.id   AF-A0ABD3FFA0-F1
#
_cell.length_a   1.000
_cell.length_b   1.000
_cell.length_c   1.000
_cell.angle_alpha   90.00
_cell.angle_beta   90.00
_cell.angle_gamma   90.00
#
_symmetry.space_group_name_H-M   'P 1'
#
loop_
_entity.id
_entity.type
_entity.pdbx_description
1 polymer ?
#
loop_
_entity_poly.entity_id
_entity_poly.type
_entity_poly.pdbx_seq_one_letter_code
_entity_poly.pdbx_strand_id
1 'polypeptide(L)'
;MLGDHYGARKHRWRRYKTRVHIWLLSRRNRLLLMVLSVSLFFFLTLKLSQSLLAYRRRLLWSVSPLPRSEIQAFTSSLFRETQRFNVKTPRGIVLPLFDDIALLGFSLLLELGRFQLDLPVEVPHCGDLDLELQIKMKEQLHSIRFYDVCELAANAAINDRKLFCVDLEHCHHKFRSFDIKVLAVIYSRFQEVMLLDADTLFFQSPMTLWDTDKYKNTGTLFFNDRISYELSYLAKRTPADDGQVDMSIGALHRFLADFDVSPYGGFAVVNNGEARSQPRRMLGLDFTFQPSDFLLNSHVWRLRSGHQMDSSLVLWNKARQPRATAILASFVALNGLPTVPSYGDKELYWLACELAETAYAFSDFAVSTVGWELLSEGRKNDGILCGDALQHYPVQMNPAKKPGADVELLYMNSDNIVEWGREPRRLYRTAARPAELYPGTFTERKLLQTCPFDVTTMDLAPLEGMLLTQRKEFYDVVAGWVGMEWLPFAWITLC
;
A
#
# COMPACT_ATOMS: atom_id res chain seq x y z
N MET A 1 -80.73 -26.84 1.68
CA MET A 1 -80.35 -25.44 1.42
C MET A 1 -79.04 -25.15 2.13
N LEU A 2 -77.88 -25.26 1.46
CA LEU A 2 -76.57 -24.76 1.93
C LEU A 2 -75.55 -24.83 0.76
N GLY A 3 -76.01 -24.52 -0.46
CA GLY A 3 -75.24 -24.61 -1.71
C GLY A 3 -74.83 -23.26 -2.33
N ASP A 4 -75.32 -22.13 -1.82
CA ASP A 4 -75.21 -20.83 -2.52
C ASP A 4 -74.28 -19.78 -1.85
N HIS A 5 -73.58 -20.12 -0.78
CA HIS A 5 -72.71 -19.15 -0.10
C HIS A 5 -71.21 -19.19 -0.48
N TYR A 6 -70.76 -20.16 -1.29
CA TYR A 6 -69.34 -20.26 -1.68
C TYR A 6 -68.99 -19.60 -3.03
N GLY A 7 -69.95 -19.46 -3.97
CA GLY A 7 -69.71 -18.81 -5.28
C GLY A 7 -69.59 -17.29 -5.22
N ALA A 8 -70.36 -16.63 -4.34
CA ALA A 8 -70.37 -15.16 -4.22
C ALA A 8 -69.09 -14.59 -3.56
N ARG A 9 -68.42 -15.37 -2.69
CA ARG A 9 -67.12 -14.97 -2.10
C ARG A 9 -66.00 -15.01 -3.14
N LYS A 10 -65.92 -16.04 -4.00
CA LYS A 10 -64.86 -16.17 -5.02
C LYS A 10 -64.91 -15.06 -6.09
N HIS A 11 -66.11 -14.61 -6.48
CA HIS A 11 -66.28 -13.50 -7.44
C HIS A 11 -65.98 -12.11 -6.86
N ARG A 12 -66.27 -11.86 -5.57
CA ARG A 12 -65.87 -10.61 -4.89
C ARG A 12 -64.35 -10.49 -4.75
N TRP A 13 -63.66 -11.57 -4.40
CA TRP A 13 -62.20 -11.58 -4.25
C TRP A 13 -61.45 -11.40 -5.58
N ARG A 14 -61.97 -11.94 -6.70
CA ARG A 14 -61.41 -11.67 -8.05
C ARG A 14 -61.59 -10.21 -8.47
N ARG A 15 -62.79 -9.61 -8.29
CA ARG A 15 -63.00 -8.17 -8.58
C ARG A 15 -62.16 -7.24 -7.69
N TYR A 16 -61.93 -7.61 -6.43
CA TYR A 16 -61.06 -6.84 -5.52
C TYR A 16 -59.59 -6.91 -5.94
N LYS A 17 -59.08 -8.10 -6.31
CA LYS A 17 -57.73 -8.27 -6.87
C LYS A 17 -57.52 -7.49 -8.16
N THR A 18 -58.47 -7.52 -9.11
CA THR A 18 -58.37 -6.77 -10.38
C THR A 18 -58.43 -5.25 -10.16
N ARG A 19 -59.25 -4.77 -9.20
CA ARG A 19 -59.29 -3.34 -8.84
C ARG A 19 -58.02 -2.86 -8.15
N VAL A 20 -57.45 -3.65 -7.24
CA VAL A 20 -56.17 -3.33 -6.59
C VAL A 20 -55.03 -3.34 -7.61
N HIS A 21 -55.04 -4.27 -8.57
CA HIS A 21 -54.02 -4.32 -9.62
C HIS A 21 -54.10 -3.13 -10.58
N ILE A 22 -55.31 -2.73 -11.02
CA ILE A 22 -55.52 -1.53 -11.84
C ILE A 22 -55.20 -0.25 -11.05
N TRP A 23 -55.51 -0.19 -9.75
CA TRP A 23 -55.19 0.92 -8.85
C TRP A 23 -53.68 1.07 -8.61
N LEU A 24 -52.95 -0.05 -8.47
CA LEU A 24 -51.49 -0.08 -8.38
C LEU A 24 -50.85 0.34 -9.71
N LEU A 25 -51.36 -0.14 -10.85
CA LEU A 25 -50.88 0.25 -12.18
C LEU A 25 -51.16 1.73 -12.49
N SER A 26 -52.32 2.27 -12.10
CA SER A 26 -52.67 3.68 -12.31
C SER A 26 -51.89 4.65 -11.41
N ARG A 27 -51.37 4.17 -10.27
CA ARG A 27 -50.51 4.93 -9.36
C ARG A 27 -49.03 4.60 -9.49
N ARG A 28 -48.65 3.60 -10.30
CA ARG A 28 -47.26 3.13 -10.48
C ARG A 28 -46.32 4.28 -10.84
N ASN A 29 -46.71 5.13 -11.79
CA ASN A 29 -45.90 6.28 -12.19
C ASN A 29 -45.79 7.33 -11.07
N ARG A 30 -46.86 7.55 -10.28
CA ARG A 30 -46.85 8.48 -9.14
C ARG A 30 -46.00 7.96 -7.98
N LEU A 31 -46.07 6.65 -7.70
CA LEU A 31 -45.23 5.98 -6.70
C LEU A 31 -43.75 6.00 -7.13
N LEU A 32 -43.46 5.72 -8.42
CA LEU A 32 -42.11 5.79 -8.97
C LEU A 32 -41.54 7.22 -8.87
N LEU A 33 -42.32 8.23 -9.27
CA LEU A 33 -41.95 9.64 -9.12
C LEU A 33 -41.71 10.03 -7.66
N MET A 34 -42.55 9.56 -6.73
CA MET A 34 -42.37 9.82 -5.30
C MET A 34 -41.08 9.18 -4.77
N VAL A 35 -40.81 7.92 -5.13
CA VAL A 35 -39.56 7.23 -4.75
C VAL A 35 -38.34 7.97 -5.32
N LEU A 36 -38.35 8.32 -6.60
CA LEU A 36 -37.27 9.07 -7.24
C LEU A 36 -37.03 10.43 -6.58
N SER A 37 -38.10 11.17 -6.27
CA SER A 37 -38.00 12.47 -5.59
C SER A 37 -37.47 12.34 -4.17
N VAL A 38 -37.89 11.32 -3.42
CA VAL A 38 -37.39 11.04 -2.07
C VAL A 38 -35.93 10.62 -2.12
N SER A 39 -35.55 9.71 -3.03
CA SER A 39 -34.16 9.31 -3.24
C SER A 39 -33.28 10.48 -3.66
N LEU A 40 -33.75 11.36 -4.55
CA LEU A 40 -33.04 12.55 -4.96
C LEU A 40 -32.88 13.55 -3.80
N PHE A 41 -33.92 13.72 -2.98
CA PHE A 41 -33.86 14.55 -1.78
C PHE A 41 -32.84 13.99 -0.77
N PHE A 42 -32.87 12.69 -0.47
CA PHE A 42 -31.86 12.04 0.38
C PHE A 42 -30.44 12.17 -0.18
N PHE A 43 -30.28 12.03 -1.50
CA PHE A 43 -28.99 12.20 -2.15
C PHE A 43 -28.48 13.64 -2.05
N LEU A 44 -29.36 14.64 -2.25
CA LEU A 44 -29.03 16.05 -2.12
C LEU A 44 -28.69 16.43 -0.68
N THR A 45 -29.45 15.95 0.31
CA THR A 45 -29.17 16.22 1.73
C THR A 45 -27.87 15.56 2.17
N LEU A 46 -27.58 14.34 1.71
CA LEU A 46 -26.31 13.67 1.96
C LEU A 46 -25.13 14.41 1.31
N LYS A 47 -25.28 14.87 0.06
CA LYS A 47 -24.23 15.67 -0.60
C LYS A 47 -24.00 17.01 0.11
N LEU A 48 -25.06 17.69 0.53
CA LEU A 48 -24.96 18.95 1.27
C LEU A 48 -24.30 18.72 2.63
N SER A 49 -24.67 17.66 3.36
CA SER A 49 -24.05 17.33 4.65
C SER A 49 -22.58 16.97 4.50
N GLN A 50 -22.21 16.15 3.50
CA GLN A 50 -20.82 15.85 3.16
C GLN A 50 -20.04 17.11 2.79
N SER A 51 -20.63 18.00 1.99
CA SER A 51 -19.99 19.26 1.60
C SER A 51 -19.79 20.19 2.79
N LEU A 52 -20.78 20.30 3.69
CA LEU A 52 -20.68 21.09 4.91
C LEU A 52 -19.65 20.51 5.88
N LEU A 53 -19.59 19.19 6.03
CA LEU A 53 -18.56 18.50 6.82
C LEU A 53 -17.17 18.74 6.24
N ALA A 54 -17.00 18.62 4.92
CA ALA A 54 -15.74 18.91 4.25
C ALA A 54 -15.33 20.38 4.41
N TYR A 55 -16.28 21.31 4.31
CA TYR A 55 -16.03 22.73 4.54
C TYR A 55 -15.60 23.02 5.99
N ARG A 56 -16.32 22.46 6.98
CA ARG A 56 -15.96 22.57 8.40
C ARG A 56 -14.58 21.99 8.68
N ARG A 57 -14.27 20.81 8.15
CA ARG A 57 -12.94 20.19 8.26
C ARG A 57 -11.85 21.10 7.68
N ARG A 58 -12.05 21.68 6.49
CA ARG A 58 -11.09 22.63 5.91
C ARG A 58 -10.84 23.85 6.79
N LEU A 59 -11.87 24.38 7.44
CA LEU A 59 -11.72 25.50 8.37
C LEU A 59 -10.97 25.09 9.64
N LEU A 60 -11.31 23.95 10.23
CA LEU A 60 -10.71 23.46 11.48
C LEU A 60 -9.26 22.99 11.31
N TRP A 61 -8.95 22.38 10.17
CA TRP A 61 -7.63 21.80 9.88
C TRP A 61 -6.78 22.68 8.96
N SER A 62 -7.17 23.94 8.78
CA SER A 62 -6.34 24.93 8.11
C SER A 62 -5.09 25.19 8.93
N VAL A 63 -3.92 24.94 8.35
CA VAL A 63 -2.63 25.19 9.00
C VAL A 63 -1.95 26.35 8.28
N SER A 64 -1.53 27.36 9.04
CA SER A 64 -0.76 28.48 8.50
C SER A 64 0.55 27.97 7.89
N PRO A 65 1.01 28.50 6.74
CA PRO A 65 2.29 28.12 6.16
C PRO A 65 3.44 28.19 7.16
N LEU A 66 4.41 27.28 7.05
CA LEU A 66 5.58 27.25 7.93
C LEU A 66 6.49 28.45 7.62
N PRO A 67 6.73 29.38 8.58
CA PRO A 67 7.63 30.50 8.36
C PRO A 67 9.06 30.03 8.07
N ARG A 68 9.78 30.72 7.20
CA ARG A 68 11.17 30.37 6.84
C ARG A 68 12.09 30.24 8.06
N SER A 69 11.88 31.07 9.08
CA SER A 69 12.64 31.03 10.35
C SER A 69 12.38 29.77 11.19
N GLU A 70 11.23 29.10 11.01
CA GLU A 70 10.85 27.90 11.76
C GLU A 70 11.22 26.60 11.04
N ILE A 71 11.55 26.64 9.74
CA ILE A 71 11.84 25.46 8.92
C ILE A 71 12.89 24.56 9.58
N GLN A 72 14.03 25.12 10.00
CA GLN A 72 15.10 24.34 10.61
C GLN A 72 14.65 23.66 11.92
N ALA A 73 13.88 24.36 12.74
CA ALA A 73 13.42 23.85 14.02
C ALA A 73 12.36 22.75 13.81
N PHE A 74 11.46 22.93 12.84
CA PHE A 74 10.46 21.95 12.42
C PHE A 74 11.14 20.66 11.91
N THR A 75 12.07 20.79 10.95
CA THR A 75 12.84 19.67 10.41
C THR A 75 13.64 18.94 11.49
N SER A 76 14.26 19.67 12.41
CA SER A 76 14.98 19.07 13.55
C SER A 76 14.04 18.32 14.50
N SER A 77 12.78 18.76 14.63
CA SER A 77 11.78 18.09 15.46
C SER A 77 11.28 16.81 14.80
N LEU A 78 11.01 16.84 13.50
CA LEU A 78 10.71 15.62 12.73
C LEU A 78 11.85 14.59 12.88
N PHE A 79 13.09 15.03 12.70
CA PHE A 79 14.26 14.16 12.92
C PHE A 79 14.25 13.55 14.32
N ARG A 80 14.03 14.33 15.38
CA ARG A 80 13.97 13.79 16.76
C ARG A 80 12.88 12.73 16.93
N GLU A 81 11.69 12.91 16.35
CA GLU A 81 10.65 11.87 16.39
C GLU A 81 11.13 10.57 15.72
N THR A 82 11.82 10.69 14.58
CA THR A 82 12.28 9.51 13.81
C THR A 82 13.36 8.69 14.51
N GLN A 83 14.11 9.30 15.44
CA GLN A 83 15.22 8.66 16.14
C GLN A 83 14.83 8.07 17.51
N ARG A 84 13.52 7.95 17.81
CA ARG A 84 13.02 7.35 19.04
C ARG A 84 12.98 5.81 18.95
N PHE A 85 14.14 5.17 18.96
CA PHE A 85 14.25 3.70 18.97
C PHE A 85 15.06 3.18 20.17
N ASN A 86 14.85 1.91 20.52
CA ASN A 86 15.53 1.23 21.61
C ASN A 86 16.74 0.45 21.08
N VAL A 87 17.94 0.93 21.39
CA VAL A 87 19.21 0.27 21.02
C VAL A 87 19.37 -1.15 21.59
N LYS A 88 18.66 -1.52 22.67
CA LYS A 88 18.71 -2.88 23.24
C LYS A 88 17.87 -3.90 22.45
N THR A 89 16.94 -3.42 21.64
CA THR A 89 16.04 -4.25 20.83
C THR A 89 16.03 -3.68 19.42
N PRO A 90 17.14 -3.86 18.67
CA PRO A 90 17.38 -3.08 17.47
C PRO A 90 16.49 -3.50 16.30
N ARG A 91 16.07 -4.76 16.22
CA ARG A 91 15.32 -5.33 15.08
C ARG A 91 13.93 -5.79 15.48
N GLY A 92 12.97 -5.58 14.60
CA GLY A 92 11.63 -6.13 14.77
C GLY A 92 10.72 -5.93 13.55
N ILE A 93 9.59 -6.62 13.59
CA ILE A 93 8.55 -6.56 12.55
C ILE A 93 7.53 -5.49 12.95
N VAL A 94 7.10 -4.69 11.99
CA VAL A 94 6.06 -3.68 12.16
C VAL A 94 4.93 -3.99 11.18
N LEU A 95 3.72 -4.19 11.71
CA LEU A 95 2.56 -4.57 10.93
C LEU A 95 1.38 -3.69 11.35
N PRO A 96 1.13 -2.55 10.68
CA PRO A 96 0.00 -1.69 10.99
C PRO A 96 -1.32 -2.40 10.68
N LEU A 97 -2.28 -2.37 11.61
CA LEU A 97 -3.57 -3.05 11.45
C LEU A 97 -4.72 -2.19 11.94
N PHE A 98 -5.89 -2.46 11.36
CA PHE A 98 -7.21 -2.03 11.80
C PHE A 98 -8.17 -3.21 11.64
N ASP A 99 -9.39 -3.10 12.16
CA ASP A 99 -10.31 -4.23 12.28
C ASP A 99 -10.53 -5.04 10.98
N ASP A 100 -10.78 -4.39 9.84
CA ASP A 100 -11.15 -5.11 8.61
C ASP A 100 -10.02 -5.97 8.03
N ILE A 101 -8.75 -5.64 8.35
CA ILE A 101 -7.58 -6.41 7.90
C ILE A 101 -6.89 -7.18 9.04
N ALA A 102 -7.41 -7.08 10.27
CA ALA A 102 -6.78 -7.67 11.45
C ALA A 102 -6.62 -9.19 11.31
N LEU A 103 -7.63 -9.87 10.75
CA LEU A 103 -7.60 -11.33 10.57
C LEU A 103 -6.52 -11.76 9.57
N LEU A 104 -6.35 -11.01 8.47
CA LEU A 104 -5.27 -11.22 7.51
C LEU A 104 -3.91 -11.02 8.18
N GLY A 105 -3.74 -9.91 8.91
CA GLY A 105 -2.49 -9.60 9.60
C GLY A 105 -2.12 -10.59 10.70
N PHE A 106 -3.05 -11.00 11.54
CA PHE A 106 -2.77 -11.96 12.61
C PHE A 106 -2.42 -13.34 12.07
N SER A 107 -3.09 -13.77 11.00
CA SER A 107 -2.72 -15.01 10.35
C SER A 107 -1.33 -14.94 9.70
N LEU A 108 -0.86 -13.76 9.27
CA LEU A 108 0.53 -13.55 8.84
C LEU A 108 1.50 -13.72 10.02
N LEU A 109 1.14 -13.19 11.19
CA LEU A 109 1.97 -13.37 12.39
C LEU A 109 2.05 -14.84 12.83
N LEU A 110 0.96 -15.62 12.70
CA LEU A 110 0.99 -17.06 12.91
C LEU A 110 1.87 -17.77 11.87
N GLU A 111 1.78 -17.36 10.60
CA GLU A 111 2.70 -17.83 9.55
C GLU A 111 4.15 -17.57 9.93
N LEU A 112 4.51 -16.35 10.34
CA LEU A 112 5.88 -16.00 10.70
C LEU A 112 6.36 -16.75 11.93
N GLY A 113 5.46 -17.04 12.88
CA GLY A 113 5.74 -17.88 14.06
C GLY A 113 6.24 -19.28 13.70
N ARG A 114 5.87 -19.82 12.53
CA ARG A 114 6.35 -21.13 12.04
C ARG A 114 7.87 -21.19 11.87
N PHE A 115 8.49 -20.04 11.60
CA PHE A 115 9.94 -19.94 11.42
C PHE A 115 10.70 -19.86 12.76
N GLN A 116 10.00 -20.04 13.90
CA GLN A 116 10.57 -19.98 15.26
C GLN A 116 11.30 -18.66 15.53
N LEU A 117 10.69 -17.56 15.09
CA LEU A 117 11.26 -16.22 15.21
C LEU A 117 10.99 -15.68 16.61
N ASP A 118 12.06 -15.38 17.36
CA ASP A 118 11.98 -14.66 18.63
C ASP A 118 12.05 -13.13 18.42
N LEU A 119 11.61 -12.65 17.25
CA LEU A 119 11.66 -11.23 16.94
C LEU A 119 10.42 -10.52 17.46
N PRO A 120 10.59 -9.38 18.12
CA PRO A 120 9.47 -8.58 18.62
C PRO A 120 8.67 -7.99 17.46
N VAL A 121 7.35 -7.94 17.66
CA VAL A 121 6.38 -7.40 16.72
C VAL A 121 5.73 -6.14 17.30
N GLU A 122 5.62 -5.10 16.50
CA GLU A 122 4.85 -3.89 16.80
C GLU A 122 3.66 -3.78 15.83
N VAL A 123 2.45 -3.66 16.38
CA VAL A 123 1.19 -3.48 15.64
C VAL A 123 0.62 -2.09 15.96
N PRO A 124 1.04 -1.05 15.23
CA PRO A 124 0.43 0.26 15.34
C PRO A 124 -0.97 0.27 14.73
N HIS A 125 -1.91 0.95 15.38
CA HIS A 125 -3.26 1.23 14.88
C HIS A 125 -3.62 2.71 15.10
N CYS A 126 -4.76 3.17 14.60
CA CYS A 126 -5.20 4.56 14.68
C CYS A 126 -6.55 4.65 15.42
N GLY A 127 -6.60 4.05 16.61
CA GLY A 127 -7.82 3.92 17.42
C GLY A 127 -8.93 3.06 16.80
N ASP A 128 -8.58 2.17 15.87
CA ASP A 128 -9.48 1.40 14.99
C ASP A 128 -9.14 -0.11 14.95
N LEU A 129 -8.51 -0.61 16.01
CA LEU A 129 -8.26 -2.03 16.22
C LEU A 129 -8.85 -2.46 17.57
N ASP A 130 -9.82 -3.36 17.53
CA ASP A 130 -10.60 -3.85 18.66
C ASP A 130 -9.72 -4.49 19.74
N LEU A 131 -10.01 -4.19 21.00
CA LEU A 131 -9.20 -4.63 22.13
C LEU A 131 -9.26 -6.15 22.35
N GLU A 132 -10.39 -6.80 22.08
CA GLU A 132 -10.53 -8.26 22.21
C GLU A 132 -9.63 -8.97 21.19
N LEU A 133 -9.58 -8.45 19.95
CA LEU A 133 -8.66 -8.93 18.92
C LEU A 133 -7.20 -8.81 19.37
N GLN A 134 -6.82 -7.67 19.96
CA GLN A 134 -5.48 -7.47 20.50
C GLN A 134 -5.14 -8.45 21.63
N ILE A 135 -6.09 -8.71 22.55
CA ILE A 135 -5.92 -9.64 23.67
C ILE A 135 -5.70 -11.06 23.14
N LYS A 136 -6.56 -11.52 22.21
CA LYS A 136 -6.43 -12.86 21.63
C LYS A 136 -5.10 -13.08 20.92
N MET A 137 -4.61 -12.07 20.19
CA MET A 137 -3.30 -12.18 19.54
C MET A 137 -2.14 -12.22 20.56
N LYS A 138 -2.23 -11.46 21.67
CA LYS A 138 -1.22 -11.51 22.75
C LYS A 138 -1.17 -12.88 23.44
N GLU A 139 -2.27 -13.62 23.48
CA GLU A 139 -2.29 -15.00 23.98
C GLU A 139 -1.54 -15.97 23.05
N GLN A 140 -1.41 -15.65 21.75
CA GLN A 140 -0.69 -16.48 20.78
C GLN A 140 0.79 -16.13 20.67
N LEU A 141 1.16 -14.84 20.79
CA LEU A 141 2.52 -14.36 20.59
C LEU A 141 2.98 -13.50 21.76
N HIS A 142 3.98 -13.98 22.50
CA HIS A 142 4.46 -13.31 23.72
C HIS A 142 5.16 -11.96 23.46
N SER A 143 5.82 -11.80 22.31
CA SER A 143 6.63 -10.61 21.98
C SER A 143 5.89 -9.70 21.00
N ILE A 144 4.70 -9.24 21.37
CA ILE A 144 3.87 -8.34 20.54
C ILE A 144 3.43 -7.10 21.31
N ARG A 145 3.50 -5.94 20.67
CA ARG A 145 3.01 -4.67 21.22
C ARG A 145 2.02 -4.02 20.27
N PHE A 146 0.83 -3.74 20.78
CA PHE A 146 -0.17 -2.91 20.14
C PHE A 146 -0.13 -1.49 20.72
N TYR A 147 -0.31 -0.47 19.89
CA TYR A 147 -0.37 0.92 20.34
C TYR A 147 -1.04 1.84 19.32
N ASP A 148 -1.66 2.90 19.82
CA ASP A 148 -2.24 3.95 18.99
C ASP A 148 -1.13 4.89 18.49
N VAL A 149 -0.81 4.81 17.20
CA VAL A 149 0.20 5.67 16.58
C VAL A 149 -0.35 7.06 16.26
N CYS A 150 -1.66 7.20 16.12
CA CYS A 150 -2.33 8.47 15.86
C CYS A 150 -2.35 9.36 17.11
N GLU A 151 -2.49 8.78 18.30
CA GLU A 151 -2.28 9.50 19.56
C GLU A 151 -0.85 10.04 19.68
N LEU A 152 0.16 9.25 19.32
CA LEU A 152 1.55 9.72 19.33
C LEU A 152 1.74 10.88 18.34
N ALA A 153 1.21 10.75 17.12
CA ALA A 153 1.31 11.76 16.08
C ALA A 153 0.56 13.06 16.42
N ALA A 154 -0.64 12.97 17.04
CA ALA A 154 -1.42 14.13 17.47
C ALA A 154 -0.74 14.90 18.62
N ASN A 155 0.06 14.22 19.44
CA ASN A 155 0.79 14.81 20.55
C ASN A 155 2.16 15.39 20.16
N ALA A 156 2.67 15.11 18.97
CA ALA A 156 3.95 15.61 18.50
C ALA A 156 3.87 17.10 18.11
N ALA A 157 4.66 17.95 18.80
CA ALA A 157 4.67 19.40 18.61
C ALA A 157 6.04 20.03 18.87
N ILE A 158 6.25 21.23 18.35
CA ILE A 158 7.36 22.13 18.63
C ILE A 158 6.81 23.54 18.90
N ASN A 159 7.08 24.12 20.08
CA ASN A 159 6.62 25.47 20.46
C ASN A 159 5.13 25.68 20.10
N ASP A 160 4.27 24.76 20.56
CA ASP A 160 2.83 24.67 20.28
C ASP A 160 2.42 24.37 18.83
N ARG A 161 3.36 24.40 17.87
CA ARG A 161 3.10 23.99 16.49
C ARG A 161 3.11 22.47 16.37
N LYS A 162 1.98 21.91 15.94
CA LYS A 162 1.83 20.47 15.68
C LYS A 162 2.67 20.01 14.49
N LEU A 163 3.19 18.78 14.57
CA LEU A 163 4.02 18.18 13.52
C LEU A 163 3.17 17.45 12.46
N PHE A 164 2.28 16.55 12.86
CA PHE A 164 1.58 15.63 11.95
C PHE A 164 0.08 15.90 11.82
N CYS A 165 -0.59 16.30 12.91
CA CYS A 165 -2.03 16.54 12.97
C CYS A 165 -2.37 17.70 13.88
N VAL A 166 -3.40 18.47 13.55
CA VAL A 166 -3.87 19.60 14.40
C VAL A 166 -4.43 19.06 15.72
N ASP A 167 -5.14 17.95 15.64
CA ASP A 167 -5.73 17.20 16.76
C ASP A 167 -5.84 15.70 16.39
N LEU A 168 -6.40 14.90 17.29
CA LEU A 168 -6.57 13.46 17.09
C LEU A 168 -7.58 13.13 15.98
N GLU A 169 -8.65 13.91 15.82
CA GLU A 169 -9.65 13.70 14.75
C GLU A 169 -9.02 13.89 13.36
N HIS A 170 -8.18 14.92 13.21
CA HIS A 170 -7.39 15.12 12.01
C HIS A 170 -6.44 13.94 11.76
N CYS A 171 -5.80 13.41 12.80
CA CYS A 171 -4.96 12.22 12.69
C CYS A 171 -5.75 11.00 12.20
N HIS A 172 -6.92 10.72 12.77
CA HIS A 172 -7.78 9.64 12.28
C HIS A 172 -8.15 9.85 10.81
N HIS A 173 -8.50 11.07 10.41
CA HIS A 173 -8.84 11.35 9.02
C HIS A 173 -7.67 11.15 8.04
N LYS A 174 -6.46 11.53 8.45
CA LYS A 174 -5.27 11.46 7.60
C LYS A 174 -4.67 10.06 7.56
N PHE A 175 -4.58 9.41 8.71
CA PHE A 175 -3.79 8.20 8.92
C PHE A 175 -4.63 6.92 9.06
N ARG A 176 -5.96 6.96 8.99
CA ARG A 176 -6.74 5.75 8.65
C ARG A 176 -6.71 5.51 7.14
N SER A 177 -5.49 5.40 6.64
CA SER A 177 -5.10 5.31 5.24
C SER A 177 -3.73 4.63 5.14
N PHE A 178 -3.22 4.46 3.92
CA PHE A 178 -1.88 3.94 3.68
C PHE A 178 -0.76 4.70 4.41
N ASP A 179 -0.93 6.00 4.68
CA ASP A 179 0.07 6.83 5.35
C ASP A 179 0.38 6.38 6.80
N ILE A 180 -0.46 5.53 7.41
CA ILE A 180 -0.17 4.93 8.73
C ILE A 180 1.15 4.16 8.73
N LYS A 181 1.50 3.55 7.59
CA LYS A 181 2.74 2.78 7.43
C LYS A 181 3.98 3.65 7.61
N VAL A 182 3.90 4.91 7.17
CA VAL A 182 4.96 5.90 7.40
C VAL A 182 5.08 6.24 8.88
N LEU A 183 3.96 6.50 9.57
CA LEU A 183 3.98 6.71 11.02
C LEU A 183 4.48 5.49 11.79
N ALA A 184 4.14 4.30 11.33
CA ALA A 184 4.58 3.04 11.89
C ALA A 184 6.11 2.92 11.87
N VAL A 185 6.77 3.27 10.76
CA VAL A 185 8.23 3.34 10.68
C VAL A 185 8.77 4.40 11.65
N ILE A 186 8.23 5.62 11.63
CA ILE A 186 8.71 6.75 12.45
C ILE A 186 8.66 6.42 13.94
N TYR A 187 7.51 5.95 14.44
CA TYR A 187 7.25 5.73 15.86
C TYR A 187 7.57 4.33 16.36
N SER A 188 7.93 3.39 15.48
CA SER A 188 8.40 2.08 15.93
C SER A 188 9.63 2.25 16.83
N ARG A 189 9.74 1.43 17.86
CA ARG A 189 10.92 1.42 18.74
C ARG A 189 12.08 0.63 18.17
N PHE A 190 11.96 0.04 16.99
CA PHE A 190 13.07 -0.67 16.35
C PHE A 190 13.99 0.30 15.62
N GLN A 191 15.29 0.02 15.67
CA GLN A 191 16.27 0.69 14.83
C GLN A 191 16.17 0.19 13.38
N GLU A 192 15.94 -1.10 13.21
CA GLU A 192 15.86 -1.86 11.97
C GLU A 192 14.47 -2.48 11.86
N VAL A 193 13.65 -1.86 11.03
CA VAL A 193 12.24 -2.19 10.83
C VAL A 193 12.10 -3.11 9.61
N MET A 194 11.31 -4.18 9.77
CA MET A 194 10.67 -4.88 8.66
C MET A 194 9.19 -4.54 8.69
N LEU A 195 8.78 -3.61 7.83
CA LEU A 195 7.39 -3.21 7.66
C LEU A 195 6.71 -4.19 6.71
N LEU A 196 5.50 -4.64 7.07
CA LEU A 196 4.73 -5.63 6.30
C LEU A 196 3.29 -5.15 6.06
N ASP A 197 2.72 -5.60 4.93
CA ASP A 197 1.28 -5.55 4.68
C ASP A 197 0.58 -6.81 5.21
N ALA A 198 -0.68 -6.65 5.63
CA ALA A 198 -1.48 -7.71 6.25
C ALA A 198 -1.77 -8.89 5.30
N ASP A 199 -1.90 -8.60 4.02
CA ASP A 199 -2.17 -9.50 2.91
C ASP A 199 -0.87 -9.98 2.22
N THR A 200 0.25 -9.95 2.95
CA THR A 200 1.49 -10.61 2.54
C THR A 200 1.44 -12.11 2.88
N LEU A 201 2.03 -12.93 2.02
CA LEU A 201 2.27 -14.37 2.23
C LEU A 201 3.71 -14.71 1.88
N PHE A 202 4.40 -15.46 2.74
CA PHE A 202 5.79 -15.84 2.53
C PHE A 202 5.98 -17.29 2.04
N PHE A 203 6.76 -17.45 0.97
CA PHE A 203 7.22 -18.76 0.48
C PHE A 203 8.48 -19.26 1.17
N GLN A 204 9.20 -18.36 1.86
CA GLN A 204 10.38 -18.66 2.66
C GLN A 204 10.55 -17.61 3.77
N SER A 205 11.41 -17.89 4.74
CA SER A 205 11.66 -16.95 5.85
C SER A 205 12.25 -15.61 5.33
N PRO A 206 11.63 -14.45 5.65
CA PRO A 206 12.16 -13.16 5.22
C PRO A 206 13.33 -12.65 6.07
N MET A 207 13.72 -13.38 7.12
CA MET A 207 14.75 -12.91 8.07
C MET A 207 16.12 -12.77 7.42
N THR A 208 16.41 -13.61 6.44
CA THR A 208 17.67 -13.60 5.69
C THR A 208 17.86 -12.29 4.91
N LEU A 209 16.81 -11.49 4.70
CA LEU A 209 16.89 -10.20 4.01
C LEU A 209 17.77 -9.19 4.74
N TRP A 210 17.79 -9.20 6.08
CA TRP A 210 18.72 -8.36 6.86
C TRP A 210 20.19 -8.75 6.65
N ASP A 211 20.44 -9.97 6.18
CA ASP A 211 21.79 -10.47 5.94
C ASP A 211 22.30 -10.25 4.54
N THR A 212 21.44 -9.79 3.61
CA THR A 212 21.84 -9.45 2.25
C THR A 212 22.82 -8.29 2.23
N ASP A 213 23.78 -8.33 1.30
CA ASP A 213 24.72 -7.22 1.10
C ASP A 213 24.00 -5.93 0.72
N LYS A 214 22.88 -6.04 -0.02
CA LYS A 214 21.98 -4.91 -0.32
C LYS A 214 21.59 -4.18 0.97
N TYR A 215 21.00 -4.88 1.94
CA TYR A 215 20.59 -4.27 3.20
C TYR A 215 21.79 -3.89 4.09
N LYS A 216 22.82 -4.73 4.18
CA LYS A 216 24.03 -4.43 4.99
C LYS A 216 24.81 -3.23 4.46
N ASN A 217 24.73 -2.91 3.18
CA ASN A 217 25.45 -1.76 2.62
C ASN A 217 24.65 -0.47 2.67
N THR A 218 23.31 -0.52 2.63
CA THR A 218 22.47 0.68 2.55
C THR A 218 21.60 0.91 3.79
N GLY A 219 21.24 -0.14 4.53
CA GLY A 219 20.23 -0.09 5.58
C GLY A 219 18.79 -0.04 5.04
N THR A 220 18.58 -0.21 3.73
CA THR A 220 17.25 -0.32 3.12
C THR A 220 17.20 -1.45 2.10
N LEU A 221 16.03 -2.03 1.91
CA LEU A 221 15.77 -2.95 0.82
C LEU A 221 14.31 -2.81 0.37
N PHE A 222 14.13 -2.56 -0.92
CA PHE A 222 12.84 -2.34 -1.58
C PHE A 222 12.59 -3.35 -2.70
N PHE A 223 11.34 -3.54 -3.07
CA PHE A 223 10.92 -4.42 -4.16
C PHE A 223 10.28 -3.62 -5.28
N ASN A 224 10.44 -4.08 -6.53
CA ASN A 224 9.90 -3.37 -7.68
C ASN A 224 8.40 -3.66 -7.81
N ASP A 225 7.60 -2.64 -8.11
CA ASP A 225 6.19 -2.82 -8.45
C ASP A 225 6.03 -3.19 -9.94
N ARG A 226 4.80 -3.50 -10.35
CA ARG A 226 4.42 -3.74 -11.73
C ARG A 226 4.72 -2.50 -12.55
N ILE A 227 5.13 -2.74 -13.79
CA ILE A 227 5.03 -1.71 -14.82
C ILE A 227 3.55 -1.38 -14.98
N SER A 228 3.09 -0.32 -14.31
CA SER A 228 1.74 0.22 -14.39
C SER A 228 1.56 1.14 -15.60
N TYR A 229 0.33 1.61 -15.80
CA TYR A 229 -0.01 2.53 -16.89
C TYR A 229 0.90 3.76 -16.94
N GLU A 230 1.43 4.02 -18.13
CA GLU A 230 2.46 5.02 -18.36
C GLU A 230 2.00 6.45 -18.07
N LEU A 231 0.69 6.75 -18.05
CA LEU A 231 0.15 8.10 -17.81
C LEU A 231 -0.37 8.34 -16.37
N SER A 232 -0.06 7.45 -15.43
CA SER A 232 -0.57 7.50 -14.07
C SER A 232 0.51 7.89 -13.04
N TYR A 233 0.07 8.39 -11.88
CA TYR A 233 0.91 8.65 -10.69
C TYR A 233 2.25 9.35 -11.02
N LEU A 234 3.39 8.70 -10.78
CA LEU A 234 4.73 9.27 -10.99
C LEU A 234 4.98 9.68 -12.46
N ALA A 235 4.40 8.97 -13.43
CA ALA A 235 4.56 9.26 -14.85
C ALA A 235 3.41 10.08 -15.46
N LYS A 236 2.48 10.56 -14.63
CA LYS A 236 1.39 11.43 -15.10
C LYS A 236 1.93 12.70 -15.74
N ARG A 237 1.43 13.03 -16.94
CA ARG A 237 1.74 14.29 -17.63
C ARG A 237 0.73 15.34 -17.18
N THR A 238 1.21 16.44 -16.63
CA THR A 238 0.36 17.59 -16.26
C THR A 238 0.61 18.74 -17.24
N PRO A 239 -0.43 19.52 -17.58
CA PRO A 239 -0.25 20.77 -18.32
C PRO A 239 0.70 21.72 -17.56
N ALA A 240 1.50 22.46 -18.30
CA ALA A 240 2.17 23.66 -17.81
C ALA A 240 1.15 24.81 -17.65
N ASP A 241 1.60 25.93 -17.07
CA ASP A 241 0.77 27.12 -16.81
C ASP A 241 0.17 27.74 -18.07
N ASP A 242 0.79 27.52 -19.24
CA ASP A 242 0.30 27.94 -20.56
C ASP A 242 -0.73 26.96 -21.18
N GLY A 243 -1.07 25.89 -20.46
CA GLY A 243 -1.99 24.84 -20.91
C GLY A 243 -1.36 23.80 -21.84
N GLN A 244 -0.10 23.92 -22.23
CA GLN A 244 0.59 22.91 -23.03
C GLN A 244 1.03 21.72 -22.17
N VAL A 245 0.93 20.51 -22.71
CA VAL A 245 1.39 19.31 -22.02
C VAL A 245 2.74 18.90 -22.59
N ASP A 246 3.81 19.10 -21.83
CA ASP A 246 5.12 18.54 -22.16
C ASP A 246 5.12 17.03 -21.90
N MET A 247 5.15 16.24 -22.97
CA MET A 247 5.12 14.78 -22.91
C MET A 247 6.42 14.17 -22.36
N SER A 248 7.50 14.95 -22.31
CA SER A 248 8.81 14.54 -21.76
C SER A 248 8.93 14.75 -20.25
N ILE A 249 7.97 15.43 -19.61
CA ILE A 249 7.98 15.75 -18.18
C ILE A 249 6.77 15.15 -17.47
N GLY A 250 7.03 14.16 -16.62
CA GLY A 250 6.04 13.55 -15.70
C GLY A 250 5.93 14.23 -14.33
N ALA A 251 5.00 13.74 -13.50
CA ALA A 251 4.76 14.26 -12.15
C ALA A 251 5.96 14.05 -11.21
N LEU A 252 6.68 12.94 -11.34
CA LEU A 252 7.92 12.66 -10.61
C LEU A 252 8.97 13.76 -10.83
N HIS A 253 9.20 14.15 -12.08
CA HIS A 253 10.20 15.16 -12.44
C HIS A 253 9.90 16.50 -11.76
N ARG A 254 8.64 16.94 -11.82
CA ARG A 254 8.18 18.19 -11.19
C ARG A 254 8.29 18.11 -9.67
N PHE A 255 7.78 17.03 -9.08
CA PHE A 255 7.87 16.79 -7.64
C PHE A 255 9.32 16.87 -7.13
N LEU A 256 10.26 16.22 -7.83
CA LEU A 256 11.68 16.23 -7.46
C LEU A 256 12.33 17.61 -7.65
N ALA A 257 11.97 18.35 -8.72
CA ALA A 257 12.50 19.69 -8.96
C ALA A 257 12.00 20.71 -7.93
N ASP A 258 10.73 20.59 -7.50
CA ASP A 258 10.09 21.50 -6.56
C ASP A 258 10.47 21.23 -5.09
N PHE A 259 11.09 20.09 -4.79
CA PHE A 259 11.46 19.73 -3.43
C PHE A 259 12.74 20.43 -2.98
N ASP A 260 12.68 21.15 -1.85
CA ASP A 260 13.84 21.77 -1.21
C ASP A 260 14.48 20.83 -0.18
N VAL A 261 15.63 20.25 -0.55
CA VAL A 261 16.40 19.35 0.35
C VAL A 261 17.25 20.10 1.37
N SER A 262 17.43 21.42 1.24
CA SER A 262 18.37 22.19 2.05
C SER A 262 18.15 22.07 3.57
N PRO A 263 16.92 21.97 4.11
CA PRO A 263 16.70 21.81 5.55
C PRO A 263 17.24 20.50 6.13
N TYR A 264 17.47 19.48 5.28
CA TYR A 264 17.87 18.14 5.67
C TYR A 264 19.38 17.90 5.54
N GLY A 265 20.13 18.85 4.96
CA GLY A 265 21.55 18.69 4.64
C GLY A 265 22.46 18.42 5.84
N GLY A 266 22.04 18.78 7.05
CA GLY A 266 22.80 18.53 8.29
C GLY A 266 22.74 17.09 8.82
N PHE A 267 21.85 16.24 8.29
CA PHE A 267 21.72 14.86 8.76
C PHE A 267 22.63 13.91 7.99
N ALA A 268 23.10 12.85 8.65
CA ALA A 268 23.99 11.86 8.05
C ALA A 268 23.32 11.04 6.94
N VAL A 269 24.13 10.50 6.03
CA VAL A 269 23.73 9.65 4.91
C VAL A 269 24.62 8.42 4.85
N VAL A 270 24.15 7.38 4.17
CA VAL A 270 24.98 6.24 3.78
C VAL A 270 25.63 6.56 2.45
N ASN A 271 26.96 6.52 2.41
CA ASN A 271 27.73 6.61 1.18
C ASN A 271 28.28 5.23 0.83
N ASN A 272 27.90 4.68 -0.31
CA ASN A 272 28.35 3.38 -0.80
C ASN A 272 29.63 3.47 -1.65
N GLY A 273 30.25 4.66 -1.74
CA GLY A 273 31.45 4.90 -2.54
C GLY A 273 31.15 5.29 -3.99
N GLU A 274 29.89 5.29 -4.42
CA GLU A 274 29.48 5.82 -5.72
C GLU A 274 29.24 7.32 -5.60
N ALA A 275 30.15 8.11 -6.17
CA ALA A 275 29.96 9.56 -6.23
C ALA A 275 28.81 9.88 -7.17
N ARG A 276 27.77 10.57 -6.67
CA ARG A 276 26.72 11.13 -7.53
C ARG A 276 27.33 12.29 -8.33
N SER A 277 27.62 12.07 -9.60
CA SER A 277 28.19 13.08 -10.51
C SER A 277 27.19 13.62 -11.53
N GLN A 278 25.92 13.25 -11.39
CA GLN A 278 24.88 13.62 -12.35
C GLN A 278 24.58 15.13 -12.32
N PRO A 279 24.26 15.74 -13.47
CA PRO A 279 23.98 17.17 -13.54
C PRO A 279 22.70 17.50 -12.77
N ARG A 280 22.74 18.61 -12.02
CA ARG A 280 21.56 19.15 -11.31
C ARG A 280 20.56 19.85 -12.22
N ARG A 281 20.87 19.98 -13.51
CA ARG A 281 19.95 20.55 -14.50
C ARG A 281 19.71 19.52 -15.60
N MET A 282 18.47 19.06 -15.71
CA MET A 282 18.05 18.03 -16.66
C MET A 282 16.61 18.30 -17.11
N LEU A 283 16.27 17.97 -18.35
CA LEU A 283 14.90 18.15 -18.88
C LEU A 283 14.36 19.59 -18.74
N GLY A 284 15.24 20.59 -18.73
CA GLY A 284 14.85 21.99 -18.50
C GLY A 284 14.49 22.34 -17.06
N LEU A 285 14.61 21.39 -16.12
CA LEU A 285 14.36 21.56 -14.68
C LEU A 285 15.67 21.67 -13.90
N ASP A 286 15.64 22.43 -12.81
CA ASP A 286 16.74 22.56 -11.85
C ASP A 286 16.41 21.78 -10.57
N PHE A 287 17.30 20.88 -10.16
CA PHE A 287 17.16 20.03 -8.98
C PHE A 287 18.07 20.53 -7.86
N THR A 288 17.56 20.55 -6.63
CA THR A 288 18.31 20.98 -5.43
C THR A 288 19.24 19.90 -4.87
N PHE A 289 19.17 18.68 -5.42
CA PHE A 289 19.96 17.50 -5.06
C PHE A 289 20.57 16.86 -6.32
N GLN A 290 21.48 15.91 -6.17
CA GLN A 290 22.07 15.13 -7.26
C GLN A 290 21.30 13.82 -7.47
N PRO A 291 20.65 13.62 -8.63
CA PRO A 291 20.01 12.36 -8.98
C PRO A 291 20.97 11.17 -8.94
N SER A 292 20.49 10.01 -8.49
CA SER A 292 21.21 8.74 -8.57
C SER A 292 21.13 8.10 -9.96
N ASP A 293 22.09 7.23 -10.27
CA ASP A 293 22.06 6.43 -11.50
C ASP A 293 20.84 5.50 -11.55
N PHE A 294 20.39 5.00 -10.39
CA PHE A 294 19.15 4.23 -10.30
C PHE A 294 17.95 5.06 -10.77
N LEU A 295 17.77 6.27 -10.22
CA LEU A 295 16.65 7.15 -10.59
C LEU A 295 16.63 7.38 -12.09
N LEU A 296 17.75 7.77 -12.69
CA LEU A 296 17.82 8.10 -14.13
C LEU A 296 17.57 6.88 -15.04
N ASN A 297 17.83 5.67 -14.56
CA ASN A 297 17.58 4.44 -15.29
C ASN A 297 16.22 3.79 -14.98
N SER A 298 15.52 4.26 -13.94
CA SER A 298 14.22 3.74 -13.52
C SER A 298 13.14 3.87 -14.60
N HIS A 299 12.16 2.97 -14.55
CA HIS A 299 11.03 3.01 -15.49
C HIS A 299 10.18 4.27 -15.27
N VAL A 300 10.06 4.75 -14.04
CA VAL A 300 9.29 5.96 -13.70
C VAL A 300 9.93 7.24 -14.23
N TRP A 301 11.26 7.38 -14.13
CA TRP A 301 11.98 8.52 -14.73
C TRP A 301 11.86 8.52 -16.25
N ARG A 302 11.96 7.34 -16.87
CA ARG A 302 11.78 7.19 -18.32
C ARG A 302 10.31 7.24 -18.77
N LEU A 303 9.39 7.55 -17.86
CA LEU A 303 7.95 7.65 -18.09
C LEU A 303 7.31 6.39 -18.70
N ARG A 304 7.89 5.23 -18.38
CA ARG A 304 7.46 3.89 -18.81
C ARG A 304 6.43 3.27 -17.86
N SER A 305 6.37 3.75 -16.62
CA SER A 305 5.45 3.28 -15.59
C SER A 305 5.09 4.39 -14.61
N GLY A 306 3.88 4.35 -14.06
CA GLY A 306 3.48 5.22 -12.95
C GLY A 306 3.94 4.75 -11.57
N HIS A 307 4.49 3.54 -11.45
CA HIS A 307 4.91 2.92 -10.19
C HIS A 307 6.34 2.41 -10.27
N GLN A 308 7.05 2.49 -9.14
CA GLN A 308 8.40 1.93 -9.01
C GLN A 308 8.48 0.91 -7.88
N MET A 309 7.87 1.21 -6.73
CA MET A 309 8.08 0.43 -5.51
C MET A 309 6.82 -0.29 -5.03
N ASP A 310 7.00 -1.58 -4.73
CA ASP A 310 6.08 -2.41 -3.95
C ASP A 310 6.44 -2.22 -2.46
N SER A 311 5.46 -1.83 -1.64
CA SER A 311 5.63 -1.57 -0.21
C SER A 311 4.98 -2.61 0.69
N SER A 312 4.64 -3.79 0.16
CA SER A 312 4.13 -4.90 0.96
C SER A 312 5.19 -5.48 1.91
N LEU A 313 6.46 -5.27 1.57
CA LEU A 313 7.62 -5.56 2.41
C LEU A 313 8.67 -4.45 2.28
N VAL A 314 8.98 -3.77 3.38
CA VAL A 314 10.01 -2.72 3.41
C VAL A 314 10.98 -2.98 4.55
N LEU A 315 12.29 -3.07 4.22
CA LEU A 315 13.32 -3.05 5.26
C LEU A 315 13.89 -1.63 5.40
N TRP A 316 13.97 -1.14 6.62
CA TRP A 316 14.41 0.23 6.89
C TRP A 316 15.23 0.34 8.19
N ASN A 317 16.45 0.87 8.10
CA ASN A 317 17.32 1.13 9.25
C ASN A 317 17.34 2.64 9.56
N LYS A 318 16.61 3.05 10.60
CA LYS A 318 16.45 4.46 10.99
C LYS A 318 17.75 5.12 11.44
N ALA A 319 18.65 4.36 12.08
CA ALA A 319 19.94 4.87 12.52
C ALA A 319 20.91 5.11 11.34
N ARG A 320 20.83 4.28 10.30
CA ARG A 320 21.65 4.43 9.09
C ARG A 320 21.08 5.41 8.10
N GLN A 321 19.76 5.59 8.10
CA GLN A 321 19.04 6.48 7.20
C GLN A 321 18.44 7.71 7.91
N PRO A 322 19.17 8.45 8.77
CA PRO A 322 18.58 9.52 9.56
C PRO A 322 18.02 10.65 8.70
N ARG A 323 18.74 11.03 7.64
CA ARG A 323 18.26 12.06 6.70
C ARG A 323 17.01 11.62 5.95
N ALA A 324 17.03 10.43 5.35
CA ALA A 324 15.89 9.90 4.61
C ALA A 324 14.69 9.67 5.52
N THR A 325 14.88 9.24 6.78
CA THR A 325 13.75 9.05 7.71
C THR A 325 13.10 10.39 8.08
N ALA A 326 13.90 11.46 8.22
CA ALA A 326 13.36 12.81 8.43
C ALA A 326 12.59 13.33 7.20
N ILE A 327 13.08 13.08 5.98
CA ILE A 327 12.37 13.41 4.74
C ILE A 327 11.08 12.60 4.61
N LEU A 328 11.12 11.30 4.90
CA LEU A 328 9.95 10.42 4.92
C LEU A 328 8.87 10.95 5.88
N ALA A 329 9.26 11.36 7.09
CA ALA A 329 8.35 12.00 8.04
C ALA A 329 7.77 13.32 7.52
N SER A 330 8.53 14.07 6.73
CA SER A 330 8.05 15.32 6.15
C SER A 330 6.92 15.14 5.13
N PHE A 331 6.89 14.02 4.40
CA PHE A 331 5.82 13.76 3.42
C PHE A 331 4.44 13.65 4.08
N VAL A 332 4.39 13.20 5.34
CA VAL A 332 3.14 13.03 6.08
C VAL A 332 2.95 14.08 7.19
N ALA A 333 3.79 15.12 7.25
CA ALA A 333 3.65 16.19 8.23
C ALA A 333 2.51 17.19 7.85
N LEU A 334 2.06 18.03 8.79
CA LEU A 334 1.02 19.07 8.55
C LEU A 334 1.47 20.12 7.54
N ASN A 335 2.75 20.50 7.61
CA ASN A 335 3.38 21.46 6.71
C ASN A 335 4.35 20.73 5.78
N GLY A 336 4.02 19.48 5.48
CA GLY A 336 4.81 18.62 4.62
C GLY A 336 5.01 19.23 3.24
N LEU A 337 6.08 18.77 2.61
CA LEU A 337 6.45 19.11 1.23
C LEU A 337 5.35 18.62 0.26
N PRO A 338 5.34 19.06 -1.02
CA PRO A 338 4.26 18.72 -1.96
C PRO A 338 3.90 17.23 -1.90
N THR A 339 2.61 16.93 -1.99
CA THR A 339 2.13 15.55 -1.94
C THR A 339 2.81 14.73 -3.02
N VAL A 340 3.46 13.64 -2.63
CA VAL A 340 4.10 12.71 -3.54
C VAL A 340 3.04 12.17 -4.51
N PRO A 341 3.27 12.17 -5.84
CA PRO A 341 2.31 11.65 -6.82
C PRO A 341 2.28 10.11 -6.83
N SER A 342 1.87 9.52 -5.70
CA SER A 342 1.89 8.10 -5.40
C SER A 342 0.48 7.52 -5.24
N TYR A 343 0.33 6.21 -5.44
CA TYR A 343 -0.82 5.47 -4.94
C TYR A 343 -0.52 5.03 -3.50
N GLY A 344 -1.09 5.72 -2.52
CA GLY A 344 -0.76 5.49 -1.12
C GLY A 344 0.70 5.83 -0.80
N ASP A 345 1.28 5.08 0.12
CA ASP A 345 2.59 5.35 0.71
C ASP A 345 3.78 4.77 -0.08
N LYS A 346 3.52 3.90 -1.05
CA LYS A 346 4.55 3.00 -1.59
C LYS A 346 5.79 3.69 -2.19
N GLU A 347 5.61 4.83 -2.86
CA GLU A 347 6.72 5.55 -3.47
C GLU A 347 7.49 6.43 -2.47
N LEU A 348 6.95 6.67 -1.27
CA LEU A 348 7.52 7.62 -0.31
C LEU A 348 8.89 7.15 0.21
N TYR A 349 9.07 5.85 0.44
CA TYR A 349 10.31 5.33 1.07
C TYR A 349 11.54 5.56 0.20
N TRP A 350 11.50 5.16 -1.07
CA TRP A 350 12.65 5.28 -1.96
C TRP A 350 12.86 6.74 -2.40
N LEU A 351 11.80 7.53 -2.58
CA LEU A 351 11.92 8.96 -2.87
C LEU A 351 12.56 9.72 -1.71
N ALA A 352 12.27 9.34 -0.47
CA ALA A 352 12.94 9.91 0.69
C ALA A 352 14.45 9.61 0.68
N CYS A 353 14.86 8.41 0.26
CA CYS A 353 16.27 8.08 0.06
C CYS A 353 16.89 8.85 -1.11
N GLU A 354 16.17 8.98 -2.23
CA GLU A 354 16.65 9.69 -3.41
C GLU A 354 16.95 11.17 -3.10
N LEU A 355 16.00 11.85 -2.46
CA LEU A 355 16.11 13.24 -2.01
C LEU A 355 17.12 13.44 -0.87
N ALA A 356 17.36 12.40 -0.06
CA ALA A 356 18.40 12.44 0.97
C ALA A 356 19.82 12.39 0.39
N GLU A 357 19.99 12.05 -0.89
CA GLU A 357 21.30 11.74 -1.48
C GLU A 357 22.01 10.58 -0.76
N THR A 358 21.25 9.64 -0.21
CA THR A 358 21.76 8.46 0.52
C THR A 358 21.73 7.22 -0.38
N ALA A 359 22.58 6.23 -0.12
CA ALA A 359 22.52 4.94 -0.79
C ALA A 359 21.27 4.14 -0.36
N TYR A 360 20.62 3.47 -1.31
CA TYR A 360 19.47 2.58 -1.10
C TYR A 360 19.52 1.42 -2.10
N ALA A 361 18.77 0.34 -1.84
CA ALA A 361 18.81 -0.85 -2.67
C ALA A 361 17.41 -1.37 -3.04
N PHE A 362 17.26 -1.77 -4.31
CA PHE A 362 16.11 -2.53 -4.81
C PHE A 362 16.49 -3.99 -5.07
N SER A 363 15.49 -4.86 -5.05
CA SER A 363 15.55 -6.21 -5.63
C SER A 363 16.09 -6.16 -7.07
N ASP A 364 16.94 -7.12 -7.44
CA ASP A 364 17.45 -7.28 -8.81
C ASP A 364 16.36 -7.71 -9.80
N PHE A 365 15.23 -8.19 -9.29
CA PHE A 365 14.15 -8.77 -10.09
C PHE A 365 12.92 -7.85 -10.14
N ALA A 366 12.29 -7.84 -11.31
CA ALA A 366 10.97 -7.26 -11.50
C ALA A 366 9.93 -8.11 -10.77
N VAL A 367 8.78 -7.51 -10.46
CA VAL A 367 7.64 -8.26 -9.96
C VAL A 367 7.18 -9.31 -10.99
N SER A 368 6.86 -10.48 -10.47
CA SER A 368 6.30 -11.63 -11.17
C SER A 368 4.80 -11.72 -10.92
N THR A 369 4.17 -12.77 -11.42
CA THR A 369 2.73 -12.99 -11.22
C THR A 369 2.46 -14.43 -10.85
N VAL A 370 1.48 -14.62 -9.95
CA VAL A 370 0.87 -15.91 -9.62
C VAL A 370 -0.62 -15.83 -9.94
N GLY A 371 -1.16 -16.86 -10.61
CA GLY A 371 -2.49 -16.76 -11.23
C GLY A 371 -3.01 -18.09 -11.75
N TRP A 372 -4.32 -18.18 -11.95
CA TRP A 372 -4.95 -19.27 -12.71
C TRP A 372 -5.34 -18.85 -14.15
N GLU A 373 -5.33 -17.55 -14.46
CA GLU A 373 -5.71 -17.02 -15.77
C GLU A 373 -4.50 -16.98 -16.72
N LEU A 374 -4.19 -18.14 -17.29
CA LEU A 374 -3.14 -18.32 -18.28
C LEU A 374 -3.68 -18.01 -19.69
N LEU A 375 -3.37 -16.83 -20.22
CA LEU A 375 -3.81 -16.43 -21.56
C LEU A 375 -2.93 -17.04 -22.66
N SER A 376 -1.64 -17.22 -22.39
CA SER A 376 -0.70 -17.90 -23.29
C SER A 376 0.42 -18.58 -22.48
N GLU A 377 0.66 -19.87 -22.72
CA GLU A 377 1.84 -20.56 -22.19
C GLU A 377 3.11 -19.94 -22.77
N GLY A 378 4.08 -19.64 -21.90
CA GLY A 378 5.38 -19.10 -22.29
C GLY A 378 6.51 -20.01 -21.85
N ARG A 379 7.35 -20.47 -22.79
CA ARG A 379 8.56 -21.26 -22.48
C ARG A 379 9.85 -20.45 -22.64
N LYS A 380 9.80 -19.35 -23.39
CA LYS A 380 10.95 -18.48 -23.68
C LYS A 380 10.52 -17.02 -23.75
N ASN A 381 9.90 -16.53 -22.68
CA ASN A 381 9.41 -15.15 -22.57
C ASN A 381 8.40 -14.77 -23.67
N ASP A 382 7.49 -15.68 -23.96
CA ASP A 382 6.45 -15.58 -24.99
C ASP A 382 5.04 -15.84 -24.43
N GLY A 383 4.92 -15.93 -23.10
CA GLY A 383 3.67 -16.19 -22.39
C GLY A 383 2.99 -14.93 -21.86
N ILE A 384 1.75 -15.12 -21.39
CA ILE A 384 0.93 -14.13 -20.72
C ILE A 384 0.17 -14.82 -19.59
N LEU A 385 0.41 -14.38 -18.34
CA LEU A 385 -0.26 -14.89 -17.15
C LEU A 385 -0.86 -13.72 -16.37
N CYS A 386 -2.15 -13.78 -16.06
CA CYS A 386 -2.83 -12.78 -15.24
C CYS A 386 -2.98 -13.25 -13.79
N GLY A 387 -2.80 -12.34 -12.85
CA GLY A 387 -3.01 -12.60 -11.42
C GLY A 387 -2.30 -11.62 -10.48
N ASP A 388 -2.03 -12.10 -9.28
CA ASP A 388 -1.54 -11.31 -8.15
C ASP A 388 -0.01 -11.17 -8.14
N ALA A 389 0.47 -10.15 -7.42
CA ALA A 389 1.89 -9.79 -7.40
C ALA A 389 2.72 -10.85 -6.67
N LEU A 390 3.80 -11.30 -7.31
CA LEU A 390 4.71 -12.29 -6.78
C LEU A 390 6.13 -11.75 -6.82
N GLN A 391 6.84 -11.83 -5.71
CA GLN A 391 8.20 -11.32 -5.56
C GLN A 391 9.18 -12.47 -5.35
N HIS A 392 10.30 -12.40 -6.05
CA HIS A 392 11.42 -13.31 -5.87
C HIS A 392 12.35 -12.82 -4.78
N TYR A 393 13.23 -13.69 -4.29
CA TYR A 393 14.32 -13.28 -3.43
C TYR A 393 15.16 -12.19 -4.12
N PRO A 394 15.56 -11.10 -3.43
CA PRO A 394 16.08 -9.89 -4.07
C PRO A 394 17.44 -10.03 -4.77
N VAL A 395 18.09 -11.18 -4.61
CA VAL A 395 19.38 -11.57 -5.19
C VAL A 395 19.36 -13.06 -5.56
N GLN A 396 20.19 -13.48 -6.50
CA GLN A 396 20.39 -14.91 -6.74
C GLN A 396 21.22 -15.52 -5.60
N MET A 397 20.59 -16.22 -4.66
CA MET A 397 21.27 -16.76 -3.47
C MET A 397 22.29 -17.86 -3.80
N ASN A 398 22.03 -18.63 -4.87
CA ASN A 398 22.89 -19.74 -5.26
C ASN A 398 23.84 -19.31 -6.39
N PRO A 399 25.12 -19.02 -6.11
CA PRO A 399 26.08 -18.60 -7.13
C PRO A 399 26.39 -19.70 -8.16
N ALA A 400 26.04 -20.97 -7.88
CA ALA A 400 26.17 -22.07 -8.84
C ALA A 400 25.02 -22.13 -9.85
N LYS A 401 23.90 -21.42 -9.61
CA LYS A 401 22.83 -21.31 -10.60
C LYS A 401 23.31 -20.46 -11.78
N LYS A 402 23.07 -20.96 -13.00
CA LYS A 402 23.41 -20.23 -14.23
C LYS A 402 22.59 -18.92 -14.32
N PRO A 403 23.08 -17.88 -15.04
CA PRO A 403 22.38 -16.60 -15.20
C PRO A 403 20.94 -16.67 -15.77
N GLY A 404 20.51 -17.81 -16.33
CA GLY A 404 19.14 -18.04 -16.80
C GLY A 404 18.31 -19.01 -15.95
N ALA A 405 18.82 -19.42 -14.78
CA ALA A 405 18.06 -20.25 -13.85
C ALA A 405 17.07 -19.40 -13.05
N ASP A 406 15.89 -19.95 -12.79
CA ASP A 406 14.86 -19.29 -12.00
C ASP A 406 15.30 -19.04 -10.55
N VAL A 407 14.74 -17.99 -9.97
CA VAL A 407 15.06 -17.48 -8.63
C VAL A 407 13.95 -17.89 -7.68
N GLU A 408 14.34 -18.25 -6.46
CA GLU A 408 13.43 -18.65 -5.40
C GLU A 408 12.37 -17.57 -5.11
N LEU A 409 11.13 -18.00 -4.90
CA LEU A 409 10.04 -17.10 -4.47
C LEU A 409 10.29 -16.62 -3.05
N LEU A 410 9.98 -15.35 -2.77
CA LEU A 410 10.06 -14.80 -1.43
C LEU A 410 8.66 -14.59 -0.85
N TYR A 411 7.86 -13.73 -1.47
CA TYR A 411 6.53 -13.40 -0.99
C TYR A 411 5.56 -13.09 -2.13
N MET A 412 4.27 -13.11 -1.84
CA MET A 412 3.23 -12.51 -2.68
C MET A 412 2.38 -11.55 -1.86
N ASN A 413 1.75 -10.61 -2.54
CA ASN A 413 0.76 -9.69 -1.98
C ASN A 413 -0.56 -9.90 -2.72
N SER A 414 -1.63 -10.20 -1.97
CA SER A 414 -2.90 -10.61 -2.56
C SER A 414 -4.08 -10.57 -1.57
N ASP A 415 -5.13 -9.84 -1.94
CA ASP A 415 -6.44 -9.90 -1.27
C ASP A 415 -7.09 -11.29 -1.37
N ASN A 416 -6.68 -12.08 -2.35
CA ASN A 416 -7.25 -13.40 -2.59
C ASN A 416 -6.66 -14.49 -1.67
N ILE A 417 -5.83 -14.16 -0.66
CA ILE A 417 -5.23 -15.12 0.29
C ILE A 417 -6.27 -16.10 0.88
N VAL A 418 -7.51 -15.65 1.07
CA VAL A 418 -8.61 -16.47 1.59
C VAL A 418 -9.22 -17.45 0.58
N GLU A 419 -9.00 -17.20 -0.71
CA GLU A 419 -9.47 -17.99 -1.85
C GLU A 419 -8.38 -18.94 -2.39
N TRP A 420 -7.11 -18.53 -2.34
CA TRP A 420 -5.99 -19.38 -2.72
C TRP A 420 -6.02 -20.68 -1.90
N GLY A 421 -5.96 -21.82 -2.60
CA GLY A 421 -6.01 -23.15 -1.98
C GLY A 421 -7.41 -23.72 -1.68
N ARG A 422 -8.51 -22.99 -1.95
CA ARG A 422 -9.89 -23.55 -1.80
C ARG A 422 -10.33 -24.41 -2.97
N GLU A 423 -10.00 -23.99 -4.18
CA GLU A 423 -10.41 -24.69 -5.39
C GLU A 423 -9.25 -25.50 -5.97
N PRO A 424 -9.51 -26.67 -6.59
CA PRO A 424 -8.49 -27.48 -7.26
C PRO A 424 -7.98 -26.83 -8.57
N ARG A 425 -8.01 -25.49 -8.66
CA ARG A 425 -7.52 -24.75 -9.81
C ARG A 425 -6.02 -24.95 -9.92
N ARG A 426 -5.59 -25.30 -11.12
CA ARG A 426 -4.17 -25.31 -11.44
C ARG A 426 -3.67 -23.87 -11.42
N LEU A 427 -2.66 -23.64 -10.60
CA LEU A 427 -2.02 -22.33 -10.44
C LEU A 427 -0.71 -22.31 -11.21
N TYR A 428 -0.45 -21.18 -11.83
CA TYR A 428 0.77 -20.88 -12.54
C TYR A 428 1.46 -19.70 -11.87
N ARG A 429 2.76 -19.61 -12.13
CA ARG A 429 3.57 -18.44 -11.81
C ARG A 429 4.47 -18.06 -12.96
N THR A 430 5.02 -16.86 -12.94
CA THR A 430 6.08 -16.45 -13.86
C THR A 430 7.46 -16.71 -13.25
N ALA A 431 8.44 -17.01 -14.10
CA ALA A 431 9.85 -17.02 -13.73
C ALA A 431 10.37 -15.60 -13.43
N ALA A 432 11.45 -15.51 -12.66
CA ALA A 432 12.10 -14.24 -12.36
C ALA A 432 12.62 -13.54 -13.62
N ARG A 433 12.54 -12.20 -13.65
CA ARG A 433 13.07 -11.37 -14.73
C ARG A 433 13.87 -10.19 -14.16
N PRO A 434 14.90 -9.69 -14.85
CA PRO A 434 15.64 -8.51 -14.40
C PRO A 434 14.71 -7.30 -14.22
N ALA A 435 14.92 -6.52 -13.15
CA ALA A 435 14.13 -5.33 -12.86
C ALA A 435 14.15 -4.27 -13.99
N GLU A 436 15.28 -4.18 -14.70
CA GLU A 436 15.50 -3.27 -15.83
C GLU A 436 14.73 -3.64 -17.10
N LEU A 437 14.20 -4.86 -17.20
CA LEU A 437 13.49 -5.32 -18.39
C LEU A 437 12.19 -4.53 -18.57
N TYR A 438 12.03 -3.93 -19.75
CA TYR A 438 10.80 -3.28 -20.17
C TYR A 438 10.21 -4.01 -21.38
N PRO A 439 9.15 -4.83 -21.21
CA PRO A 439 8.58 -5.60 -22.31
C PRO A 439 7.72 -4.74 -23.26
N GLY A 440 7.33 -3.54 -22.85
CA GLY A 440 6.46 -2.62 -23.61
C GLY A 440 5.33 -2.06 -22.75
N THR A 441 4.39 -1.34 -23.38
CA THR A 441 3.23 -0.77 -22.69
C THR A 441 2.06 -1.75 -22.63
N PHE A 442 1.30 -1.75 -21.53
CA PHE A 442 0.05 -2.50 -21.42
C PHE A 442 -1.06 -1.91 -22.30
N THR A 443 -1.05 -0.59 -22.48
CA THR A 443 -2.01 0.15 -23.33
C THR A 443 -1.95 -0.33 -24.79
N GLU A 444 -0.77 -0.42 -25.39
CA GLU A 444 -0.61 -0.88 -26.79
C GLU A 444 -0.95 -2.36 -26.94
N ARG A 445 -0.62 -3.18 -25.93
CA ARG A 445 -0.94 -4.60 -25.90
C ARG A 445 -2.41 -4.89 -25.60
N LYS A 446 -3.18 -3.89 -25.14
CA LYS A 446 -4.57 -4.03 -24.68
C LYS A 446 -4.73 -5.08 -23.58
N LEU A 447 -3.77 -5.14 -22.67
CA LEU A 447 -3.76 -6.04 -21.52
C LEU A 447 -3.96 -5.23 -20.23
N LEU A 448 -4.50 -5.90 -19.20
CA LEU A 448 -4.53 -5.33 -17.85
C LEU A 448 -3.11 -5.36 -17.26
N GLN A 449 -2.78 -4.41 -16.38
CA GLN A 449 -1.47 -4.39 -15.68
C GLN A 449 -1.23 -5.64 -14.80
N THR A 450 -2.29 -6.36 -14.44
CA THR A 450 -2.24 -7.65 -13.73
C THR A 450 -1.86 -8.83 -14.64
N CYS A 451 -1.73 -8.61 -15.96
CA CYS A 451 -1.44 -9.60 -16.98
C CYS A 451 -0.06 -9.35 -17.65
N PRO A 452 1.06 -9.50 -16.94
CA PRO A 452 2.36 -9.36 -17.56
C PRO A 452 2.52 -10.29 -18.76
N PHE A 453 3.17 -9.76 -19.79
CA PHE A 453 3.46 -10.42 -21.05
C PHE A 453 4.97 -10.52 -21.26
N ASP A 454 5.34 -11.28 -22.28
CA ASP A 454 6.71 -11.68 -22.57
C ASP A 454 7.34 -12.33 -21.32
N VAL A 455 6.59 -13.27 -20.72
CA VAL A 455 6.96 -14.01 -19.51
C VAL A 455 7.19 -15.48 -19.81
N THR A 456 8.05 -16.11 -19.02
CA THR A 456 8.13 -17.57 -18.94
C THR A 456 7.19 -18.04 -17.85
N THR A 457 6.24 -18.90 -18.19
CA THR A 457 5.21 -19.41 -17.27
C THR A 457 5.57 -20.80 -16.77
N MET A 458 5.32 -21.06 -15.50
CA MET A 458 5.65 -22.30 -14.82
C MET A 458 4.45 -22.74 -13.98
N ASP A 459 4.32 -24.04 -13.76
CA ASP A 459 3.41 -24.55 -12.73
C ASP A 459 3.88 -24.09 -11.35
N LEU A 460 2.92 -23.79 -10.48
CA LEU A 460 3.22 -23.59 -9.06
C LEU A 460 3.74 -24.91 -8.47
N ALA A 461 4.91 -24.87 -7.83
CA ALA A 461 5.52 -26.07 -7.29
C ALA A 461 4.67 -26.65 -6.13
N PRO A 462 4.72 -27.98 -5.89
CA PRO A 462 3.93 -28.58 -4.82
C PRO A 462 4.15 -27.96 -3.43
N LEU A 463 5.40 -27.59 -3.10
CA LEU A 463 5.72 -26.92 -1.84
C LEU A 463 5.11 -25.51 -1.77
N GLU A 464 5.18 -24.75 -2.88
CA GLU A 464 4.60 -23.41 -2.98
C GLU A 464 3.07 -23.49 -2.77
N GLY A 465 2.40 -24.45 -3.42
CA GLY A 465 0.97 -24.69 -3.23
C GLY A 465 0.59 -25.10 -1.80
N MET A 466 1.41 -25.94 -1.15
CA MET A 466 1.21 -26.31 0.25
C MET A 466 1.29 -25.10 1.19
N LEU A 467 2.20 -24.16 0.94
CA LEU A 467 2.33 -22.94 1.74
C LEU A 467 1.13 -22.00 1.57
N LEU A 468 0.54 -21.93 0.36
CA LEU A 468 -0.73 -21.21 0.14
C LEU A 468 -1.87 -21.80 0.99
N THR A 469 -2.03 -23.13 0.98
CA THR A 469 -3.02 -23.82 1.81
C THR A 469 -2.77 -23.57 3.30
N GLN A 470 -1.51 -23.60 3.74
CA GLN A 470 -1.18 -23.37 5.14
C GLN A 470 -1.49 -21.93 5.59
N ARG A 471 -1.21 -20.91 4.75
CA ARG A 471 -1.59 -19.51 5.06
C ARG A 471 -3.08 -19.41 5.32
N LYS A 472 -3.89 -20.10 4.52
CA LYS A 472 -5.34 -20.15 4.67
C LYS A 472 -5.76 -20.81 5.98
N GLU A 473 -5.14 -21.93 6.36
CA GLU A 473 -5.44 -22.60 7.64
C GLU A 473 -5.21 -21.65 8.83
N PHE A 474 -4.13 -20.87 8.81
CA PHE A 474 -3.90 -19.83 9.81
C PHE A 474 -4.99 -18.76 9.79
N TYR A 475 -5.47 -18.33 8.61
CA TYR A 475 -6.60 -17.41 8.52
C TYR A 475 -7.86 -18.00 9.14
N ASP A 476 -8.20 -19.25 8.84
CA ASP A 476 -9.39 -19.90 9.38
C ASP A 476 -9.33 -20.04 10.92
N VAL A 477 -8.13 -20.25 11.50
CA VAL A 477 -7.90 -20.22 12.96
C VAL A 477 -8.25 -18.85 13.56
N VAL A 478 -7.71 -17.77 12.98
CA VAL A 478 -7.94 -16.41 13.49
C VAL A 478 -9.38 -15.98 13.25
N ALA A 479 -9.99 -16.35 12.12
CA ALA A 479 -11.39 -16.11 11.85
C ALA A 479 -12.30 -16.77 12.91
N GLY A 480 -11.93 -17.94 13.42
CA GLY A 480 -12.62 -18.60 14.53
C GLY A 480 -12.57 -17.85 15.87
N TRP A 481 -11.72 -16.83 16.02
CA TRP A 481 -11.69 -15.98 17.21
C TRP A 481 -12.89 -15.07 17.28
N VAL A 482 -13.45 -14.70 16.13
CA VAL A 482 -14.57 -13.80 16.04
C VAL A 482 -15.79 -14.68 15.74
N GLY A 483 -16.76 -14.74 16.66
CA GLY A 483 -17.93 -15.60 16.49
C GLY A 483 -18.63 -15.37 15.15
N MET A 484 -19.42 -16.36 14.68
CA MET A 484 -20.13 -16.39 13.37
C MET A 484 -20.95 -15.13 12.96
N GLU A 485 -21.05 -14.11 13.81
CA GLU A 485 -21.73 -12.84 13.53
C GLU A 485 -20.84 -11.78 12.84
N TRP A 486 -19.53 -11.99 12.74
CA TRP A 486 -18.68 -11.13 11.92
C TRP A 486 -18.71 -11.59 10.45
N LEU A 487 -19.42 -10.82 9.61
CA LEU A 487 -19.40 -10.93 8.15
C LEU A 487 -18.48 -9.84 7.57
N PRO A 488 -17.18 -10.06 7.37
CA PRO A 488 -16.31 -9.09 6.72
C PRO A 488 -16.34 -9.30 5.21
N PHE A 489 -17.45 -8.96 4.54
CA PHE A 489 -17.50 -8.85 3.07
C PHE A 489 -18.52 -7.79 2.65
N ALA A 490 -18.27 -6.54 3.04
CA ALA A 490 -18.73 -5.41 2.24
C ALA A 490 -17.54 -4.99 1.37
N TRP A 491 -17.57 -5.38 0.09
CA TRP A 491 -16.65 -4.92 -0.93
C TRP A 491 -16.58 -3.39 -0.91
N ILE A 492 -15.54 -2.83 -0.31
CA ILE A 492 -15.15 -1.45 -0.54
C ILE A 492 -14.02 -1.52 -1.55
N THR A 493 -14.38 -1.40 -2.82
CA THR A 493 -13.51 -0.75 -3.81
C THR A 493 -13.04 0.57 -3.20
N LEU A 494 -11.83 0.57 -2.63
CA LEU A 494 -11.15 1.77 -2.18
C LEU A 494 -10.58 2.46 -3.42
N CYS A 495 -11.13 3.64 -3.72
CA CYS A 495 -10.62 4.59 -4.71
C CYS A 495 -9.21 5.07 -4.40
#